data_AF-A0A3D5R1U9-F1
#
_entry.id   AF-A0A3D5R1U9-F1
#
_cell.length_a   1.000
_cell.length_b   1.000
_cell.length_c   1.000
_cell.angle_alpha   90.00
_cell.angle_beta   90.00
_cell.angle_gamma   90.00
#
_symmetry.space_group_name_H-M   'P 1'
#
loop_
_entity.id
_entity.type
_entity.pdbx_description
1 polymer ?
#
loop_
_entity_poly.entity_id
_entity_poly.type
_entity_poly.pdbx_seq_one_letter_code
_entity_poly.pdbx_strand_id
1 'polypeptide(L)'
;VMRLLEVIRGRQTSDETVEIAKAWGKKLGKEVVMVNEAPAFVVNRILCSMINEAFFVLDEGLATAEDIDKAMQLGCNHPIGPLALGDLIGLDTQLRICEGMHRELGDKYRPSPLLRKMVR
;
A
#
# COMPACT_ATOMS: atom_id res chain seq x y z
N VAL A 1 9.28 14.11 6.72
CA VAL A 1 9.77 12.76 6.34
C VAL A 1 9.02 11.71 7.16
N MET A 2 8.53 10.63 6.56
CA MET A 2 7.79 9.56 7.26
C MET A 2 8.63 8.90 8.37
N ARG A 3 7.99 8.49 9.48
CA ARG A 3 8.66 7.93 10.67
C ARG A 3 8.92 6.43 10.60
N LEU A 4 8.18 5.69 9.80
CA LEU A 4 8.20 4.22 9.80
C LEU A 4 9.34 3.64 8.94
N LEU A 5 9.91 2.52 9.38
CA LEU A 5 10.74 1.61 8.58
C LEU A 5 10.29 0.16 8.81
N GLU A 6 9.86 -0.53 7.76
CA GLU A 6 9.63 -1.99 7.81
C GLU A 6 10.95 -2.73 7.58
N VAL A 7 11.30 -3.65 8.48
CA VAL A 7 12.43 -4.58 8.31
C VAL A 7 11.87 -5.96 8.02
N ILE A 8 12.09 -6.42 6.79
CA ILE A 8 11.55 -7.68 6.29
C ILE A 8 12.54 -8.80 6.55
N ARG A 9 12.14 -9.80 7.33
CA ARG A 9 12.96 -10.98 7.58
C ARG A 9 12.63 -12.06 6.54
N GLY A 10 13.59 -12.31 5.65
CA GLY A 10 13.53 -13.44 4.74
C GLY A 10 13.97 -14.75 5.40
N ARG A 11 13.68 -15.88 4.74
CA ARG A 11 13.94 -17.23 5.29
C ARG A 11 15.41 -17.48 5.66
N GLN A 12 16.34 -16.91 4.90
CA GLN A 12 17.79 -17.07 5.11
C GLN A 12 18.44 -15.89 5.85
N THR A 13 17.66 -14.88 6.25
CA THR A 13 18.19 -13.72 6.95
C THR A 13 18.55 -14.10 8.39
N SER A 14 19.83 -13.93 8.75
CA SER A 14 20.34 -14.18 10.11
C SER A 14 19.81 -13.17 11.13
N ASP A 15 19.76 -13.59 12.40
CA ASP A 15 19.40 -12.69 13.50
C ASP A 15 20.35 -11.48 13.59
N GLU A 16 21.65 -11.70 13.34
CA GLU A 16 22.66 -10.63 13.30
C GLU A 16 22.33 -9.56 12.25
N THR A 17 21.98 -9.98 11.03
CA THR A 17 21.59 -9.06 9.94
C THR A 17 20.35 -8.25 10.33
N VAL A 18 19.37 -8.90 10.96
CA VAL A 18 18.15 -8.24 11.44
C VAL A 18 18.46 -7.19 12.50
N GLU A 19 19.32 -7.49 13.47
CA GLU A 19 19.69 -6.53 14.52
C GLU A 19 20.50 -5.35 13.97
N ILE A 20 21.37 -5.56 12.98
CA ILE A 20 22.07 -4.48 12.27
C ILE A 20 21.05 -3.55 11.59
N ALA A 21 20.08 -4.11 10.85
CA ALA A 21 19.04 -3.33 10.17
C ALA A 21 18.18 -2.52 11.16
N LYS A 22 17.79 -3.13 12.29
CA LYS A 22 17.03 -2.46 13.35
C LYS A 22 17.81 -1.31 13.98
N ALA A 23 19.08 -1.55 14.32
CA ALA A 23 19.95 -0.53 14.90
C ALA A 23 20.16 0.64 13.94
N TRP A 24 20.33 0.35 12.65
CA TRP A 24 20.44 1.37 11.61
C TRP A 24 19.16 2.20 11.49
N GLY A 25 17.98 1.56 11.44
CA GLY A 25 16.70 2.27 11.41
C GLY A 25 16.50 3.20 12.61
N LYS A 26 16.83 2.74 13.82
CA LYS A 26 16.80 3.58 15.04
C LYS A 26 17.75 4.77 14.96
N LYS A 27 18.96 4.57 14.42
CA LYS A 27 19.95 5.65 14.23
C LYS A 27 19.44 6.74 13.27
N LEU A 28 18.56 6.39 12.34
CA LEU A 28 17.88 7.33 11.44
C LEU A 28 16.66 8.02 12.08
N GLY A 29 16.37 7.76 13.36
CA GLY A 29 15.18 8.27 14.04
C GLY A 29 13.88 7.65 13.53
N LYS A 30 13.94 6.43 12.99
CA LYS A 30 12.77 5.70 12.50
C LYS A 30 12.19 4.78 13.57
N GLU A 31 10.87 4.66 13.54
CA GLU A 31 10.15 3.58 14.22
C GLU A 31 10.26 2.32 13.37
N VAL A 32 10.90 1.28 13.91
CA VAL A 32 11.18 0.05 13.18
C VAL A 32 10.12 -1.01 13.51
N VAL A 33 9.52 -1.58 12.48
CA VAL A 33 8.56 -2.69 12.59
C VAL A 33 9.12 -3.93 11.90
N MET A 34 9.10 -5.05 12.61
CA MET A 34 9.52 -6.35 12.05
C MET A 34 8.37 -6.99 11.28
N VAL A 35 8.66 -7.45 10.07
CA VAL A 35 7.67 -8.04 9.17
C VAL A 35 8.22 -9.36 8.63
N ASN A 36 7.38 -10.40 8.63
CA ASN A 36 7.68 -11.64 7.94
C ASN A 36 7.53 -11.42 6.44
N GLU A 37 8.44 -12.00 5.65
CA GLU A 37 8.39 -11.91 4.19
C GLU A 37 7.04 -12.39 3.64
N ALA A 38 6.34 -11.49 2.97
CA ALA A 38 5.07 -11.73 2.30
C ALA A 38 4.88 -10.68 1.18
N PRO A 39 4.03 -10.96 0.18
CA PRO A 39 3.86 -10.05 -0.96
C PRO A 39 3.34 -8.69 -0.48
N ALA A 40 4.02 -7.61 -0.87
CA ALA A 40 3.75 -6.22 -0.48
C ALA A 40 3.80 -5.91 1.04
N PHE A 41 4.39 -6.79 1.86
CA PHE A 41 4.64 -6.57 3.29
C PHE A 41 3.36 -6.18 4.06
N VAL A 42 3.43 -5.25 5.03
CA VAL A 42 2.24 -4.85 5.82
C VAL A 42 1.62 -3.59 5.24
N VAL A 43 2.38 -2.49 5.15
CA VAL A 43 1.82 -1.19 4.76
C VAL A 43 1.25 -1.25 3.34
N ASN A 44 2.04 -1.64 2.34
CA ASN A 44 1.60 -1.60 0.95
C ASN A 44 0.49 -2.61 0.69
N ARG A 45 0.52 -3.79 1.31
CA ARG A 45 -0.56 -4.77 1.14
C ARG A 45 -1.92 -4.24 1.58
N ILE A 46 -1.99 -3.55 2.72
CA ILE A 46 -3.24 -2.96 3.22
C ILE A 46 -3.60 -1.72 2.40
N LEU A 47 -2.64 -0.80 2.23
CA LEU A 47 -2.82 0.48 1.58
C LEU A 47 -3.25 0.34 0.12
N CYS A 48 -2.51 -0.44 -0.66
CA CYS A 48 -2.78 -0.60 -2.08
C CYS A 48 -4.09 -1.38 -2.31
N SER A 49 -4.48 -2.30 -1.42
CA SER A 49 -5.80 -2.93 -1.50
C SER A 49 -6.92 -1.93 -1.25
N MET A 50 -6.80 -1.05 -0.25
CA MET A 50 -7.79 0.00 0.01
C MET A 50 -7.91 0.98 -1.16
N ILE A 51 -6.78 1.40 -1.72
CA ILE A 51 -6.78 2.30 -2.89
C ILE A 51 -7.43 1.61 -4.09
N ASN A 52 -7.09 0.34 -4.35
CA ASN A 52 -7.71 -0.44 -5.43
C ASN A 52 -9.22 -0.60 -5.25
N GLU A 53 -9.68 -0.76 -4.01
CA GLU A 53 -11.12 -0.79 -3.69
C GLU A 53 -11.80 0.55 -4.00
N ALA A 54 -11.15 1.67 -3.71
CA ALA A 54 -11.68 3.00 -4.07
C ALA A 54 -11.87 3.15 -5.59
N PHE A 55 -11.00 2.54 -6.40
CA PHE A 55 -11.18 2.49 -7.86
C PHE A 55 -12.37 1.61 -8.28
N PHE A 56 -12.69 0.53 -7.56
CA PHE A 56 -13.92 -0.24 -7.82
C PHE A 56 -15.17 0.56 -7.47
N VAL A 57 -15.19 1.20 -6.29
CA VAL A 57 -16.30 2.06 -5.85
C VAL A 57 -16.56 3.18 -6.87
N LEU A 58 -15.50 3.78 -7.41
CA LEU A 58 -15.61 4.81 -8.45
C LEU A 58 -16.11 4.23 -9.78
N ASP A 59 -15.60 3.09 -10.24
CA ASP A 59 -16.00 2.45 -11.51
C ASP A 59 -17.47 2.00 -11.48
N GLU A 60 -17.96 1.57 -10.31
CA GLU A 60 -19.36 1.20 -10.08
C GLU A 60 -20.30 2.41 -9.95
N GLY A 61 -19.76 3.64 -9.89
CA GLY A 61 -20.52 4.88 -9.83
C GLY A 61 -21.22 5.12 -8.49
N LEU A 62 -20.72 4.54 -7.39
CA LEU A 62 -21.31 4.70 -6.05
C LEU A 62 -21.26 6.15 -5.56
N ALA A 63 -20.18 6.86 -5.88
CA ALA A 63 -20.00 8.28 -5.55
C ALA A 63 -18.97 8.93 -6.50
N THR A 64 -18.88 10.26 -6.42
CA THR A 64 -17.82 11.02 -7.12
C THR A 64 -16.45 10.73 -6.49
N ALA A 65 -15.37 10.98 -7.23
CA ALA A 65 -14.02 10.81 -6.70
C ALA A 65 -13.78 11.70 -5.47
N GLU A 66 -14.27 12.93 -5.51
CA GLU A 66 -14.19 13.90 -4.43
C GLU A 66 -14.95 13.44 -3.18
N ASP A 67 -16.15 12.87 -3.33
CA ASP A 67 -16.94 12.38 -2.21
C ASP A 67 -16.36 11.09 -1.62
N ILE A 68 -15.78 10.21 -2.43
CA ILE A 68 -15.05 9.01 -1.96
C ILE A 68 -13.87 9.43 -1.07
N ASP A 69 -13.07 10.37 -1.54
CA ASP A 69 -11.93 10.88 -0.78
C ASP A 69 -12.36 11.58 0.52
N LYS A 70 -13.36 12.44 0.43
CA LYS A 70 -13.93 13.13 1.59
C LYS A 70 -14.52 12.16 2.60
N ALA A 71 -15.21 11.12 2.15
CA ALA A 71 -15.79 10.10 3.03
C ALA A 71 -14.70 9.37 3.82
N MET A 72 -13.58 9.01 3.19
CA MET A 72 -12.47 8.35 3.89
C MET A 72 -11.70 9.29 4.81
N GLN A 73 -11.56 10.56 4.42
CA GLN A 73 -10.95 11.58 5.27
C GLN A 73 -11.77 11.84 6.53
N LEU A 74 -13.09 12.03 6.41
CA LEU A 74 -13.95 12.39 7.55
C LEU A 74 -14.43 11.17 8.33
N GLY A 75 -14.71 10.06 7.65
CA GLY A 75 -15.25 8.84 8.27
C GLY A 75 -14.19 7.94 8.90
N CYS A 76 -13.01 7.87 8.29
CA CYS A 76 -11.89 7.05 8.78
C CYS A 76 -10.71 7.87 9.33
N ASN A 77 -10.83 9.21 9.37
CA ASN A 77 -9.77 10.12 9.78
C ASN A 77 -8.48 9.94 8.98
N HIS A 78 -8.58 9.58 7.70
CA HIS A 78 -7.41 9.53 6.83
C HIS A 78 -6.93 10.95 6.50
N PRO A 79 -5.61 11.20 6.51
CA PRO A 79 -5.10 12.54 6.19
C PRO A 79 -5.31 12.90 4.71
N ILE A 80 -5.33 11.89 3.83
CA ILE A 80 -5.52 12.03 2.39
C ILE A 80 -6.49 10.92 1.98
N GLY A 81 -7.45 11.24 1.11
CA GLY A 81 -8.37 10.26 0.56
C GLY A 81 -7.65 9.22 -0.32
N PRO A 82 -8.19 8.01 -0.49
CA PRO A 82 -7.53 6.92 -1.20
C PRO A 82 -7.22 7.22 -2.68
N LEU A 83 -8.09 7.95 -3.39
CA LEU A 83 -7.90 8.25 -4.81
C LEU A 83 -6.80 9.31 -4.98
N ALA A 84 -6.89 10.43 -4.25
CA ALA A 84 -5.81 11.43 -4.21
C ALA A 84 -4.47 10.85 -3.72
N LEU A 85 -4.51 9.88 -2.79
CA LEU A 85 -3.31 9.18 -2.36
C LEU A 85 -2.74 8.27 -3.46
N GLY A 86 -3.61 7.63 -4.25
CA GLY A 86 -3.22 6.90 -5.46
C GLY A 86 -2.47 7.79 -6.46
N ASP A 87 -2.95 9.02 -6.68
CA ASP A 87 -2.28 9.99 -7.54
C ASP A 87 -0.91 10.41 -7.00
N LEU A 88 -0.79 10.59 -5.67
CA LEU A 88 0.48 10.93 -5.03
C LEU A 88 1.51 9.79 -5.12
N ILE A 89 1.06 8.53 -5.03
CA ILE A 89 1.90 7.34 -5.19
C ILE A 89 2.31 7.15 -6.66
N GLY A 90 1.41 7.48 -7.60
CA GLY A 90 1.53 7.16 -9.01
C GLY A 90 0.73 5.90 -9.36
N LEU A 91 -0.21 6.04 -10.31
CA LEU A 91 -1.13 4.97 -10.69
C LEU A 91 -0.42 3.77 -11.33
N ASP A 92 0.70 3.99 -12.01
CA ASP A 92 1.52 2.93 -12.58
C ASP A 92 2.18 2.06 -11.49
N THR A 93 2.65 2.70 -10.42
CA THR A 93 3.22 2.03 -9.24
C THR A 93 2.15 1.26 -8.50
N GLN A 94 0.99 1.89 -8.26
CA GLN A 94 -0.17 1.26 -7.65
C GLN A 94 -0.63 0.02 -8.45
N LEU A 95 -0.72 0.14 -9.79
CA LEU A 95 -1.09 -0.98 -10.65
C LEU A 95 -0.08 -2.13 -10.56
N ARG A 96 1.23 -1.84 -10.63
CA ARG A 96 2.28 -2.87 -10.52
C ARG A 96 2.23 -3.62 -9.19
N ILE A 97 1.96 -2.92 -8.08
CA ILE A 97 1.83 -3.55 -6.76
C ILE A 97 0.62 -4.49 -6.75
N CYS A 98 -0.54 -4.04 -7.22
CA CYS A 98 -1.74 -4.89 -7.32
C CYS A 98 -1.53 -6.10 -8.23
N GLU A 99 -0.83 -5.95 -9.36
CA GLU A 99 -0.50 -7.07 -10.25
C GLU A 99 0.46 -8.08 -9.61
N GLY A 100 1.46 -7.61 -8.86
CA GLY A 100 2.35 -8.48 -8.09
C GLY A 100 1.57 -9.26 -7.03
N MET A 101 0.74 -8.58 -6.25
CA MET A 101 -0.13 -9.23 -5.27
C MET A 101 -1.11 -10.21 -5.92
N HIS A 102 -1.72 -9.87 -7.06
CA HIS A 102 -2.62 -10.78 -7.78
C HIS A 102 -1.91 -12.05 -8.24
N ARG A 103 -0.70 -11.91 -8.77
CA ARG A 103 0.12 -13.04 -9.23
C ARG A 103 0.48 -14.00 -8.10
N GLU A 104 0.81 -13.47 -6.92
CA GLU A 104 1.30 -14.28 -5.80
C GLU A 104 0.20 -14.76 -4.85
N LEU A 105 -0.92 -14.04 -4.74
CA LEU A 105 -1.96 -14.28 -3.74
C LEU A 105 -3.35 -14.56 -4.34
N GLY A 106 -3.50 -14.47 -5.67
CA GLY A 106 -4.73 -14.79 -6.38
C GLY A 106 -5.77 -13.66 -6.40
N ASP A 107 -6.97 -14.02 -6.86
CA ASP A 107 -7.97 -13.08 -7.40
C ASP A 107 -8.49 -12.02 -6.41
N LYS A 108 -8.31 -12.25 -5.11
CA LYS A 108 -8.60 -11.22 -4.09
C LYS A 108 -7.88 -9.89 -4.37
N TYR A 109 -6.71 -9.93 -4.99
CA TYR A 109 -5.88 -8.74 -5.24
C TYR A 109 -5.93 -8.28 -6.70
N ARG A 110 -6.92 -8.74 -7.48
CA ARG A 110 -7.09 -8.34 -8.88
C ARG A 110 -7.18 -6.80 -9.00
N PRO A 111 -6.36 -6.16 -9.85
CA PRO A 111 -6.44 -4.73 -10.06
C PRO A 111 -7.80 -4.32 -10.66
N SER A 112 -8.31 -3.16 -10.25
CA SER A 112 -9.52 -2.57 -10.82
C SER A 112 -9.38 -2.36 -12.34
N PRO A 113 -10.41 -2.68 -13.15
CA PRO A 113 -10.43 -2.38 -14.57
C PRO A 113 -10.22 -0.88 -14.86
N LEU A 114 -10.80 0.00 -14.03
CA LEU A 114 -10.64 1.45 -14.15
C LEU A 114 -9.18 1.86 -13.95
N LEU A 115 -8.53 1.35 -12.89
CA LEU A 115 -7.11 1.61 -12.63
C LEU A 115 -6.25 1.19 -13.84
N ARG A 116 -6.49 -0.01 -14.40
CA ARG A 116 -5.80 -0.47 -15.61
C ARG A 116 -6.03 0.44 -16.81
N LYS A 117 -7.24 0.97 -16.97
CA LYS A 117 -7.60 1.88 -18.07
C LYS A 117 -6.91 3.23 -17.91
N MET A 118 -6.75 3.74 -16.69
CA MET A 118 -6.12 5.04 -16.42
C MET A 118 -4.60 5.02 -16.59
N VAL A 119 -3.96 3.85 -16.45
CA VAL A 119 -2.50 3.70 -16.64
C VAL A 119 -2.12 3.45 -18.11
N ARG A 120 -3.05 2.98 -18.93
CA ARG A 120 -2.84 2.75 -20.38
C ARG A 120 -2.75 4.06 -21.14
#